data_AF-A0A5R9IPY3-F1
#
_entry.id   AF-A0A5R9IPY3-F1
#
_cell.length_a   1.000
_cell.length_b   1.000
_cell.length_c   1.000
_cell.angle_alpha   90.00
_cell.angle_beta   90.00
_cell.angle_gamma   90.00
#
_symmetry.space_group_name_H-M   'P 1'
#
loop_
_entity.id
_entity.type
_entity.pdbx_description
1 polymer ?
#
loop_
_entity_poly.entity_id
_entity_poly.type
_entity_poly.pdbx_seq_one_letter_code
_entity_poly.pdbx_strand_id
1 'polypeptide(L)'
;MKKVIIIALSVILSACASIKITPPDQVNVDTQRVFNSSYEQTWIRVVDWFAEHHVTIEKIEKSSGLITAKYLITDTNNFLDCGDIRASGTLGDARINKLGSLNVTVRATHDEKTKVNVNFFGEFKLYANDGWDGRLITAEGICVSSGKLEQNILDFIEN
;
A
#
# COMPACT_ATOMS: atom_id res chain seq x y z
N MET A 1 35.73 -40.83 -25.41
CA MET A 1 34.29 -40.87 -25.04
C MET A 1 34.00 -40.57 -23.57
N LYS A 2 34.95 -40.75 -22.62
CA LYS A 2 34.74 -40.39 -21.19
C LYS A 2 34.72 -38.88 -20.87
N LYS A 3 35.31 -38.03 -21.71
CA LYS A 3 35.39 -36.57 -21.49
C LYS A 3 34.11 -35.79 -21.84
N VAL A 4 33.18 -36.39 -22.59
CA VAL A 4 31.93 -35.74 -23.01
C VAL A 4 30.86 -35.80 -21.91
N ILE A 5 30.92 -36.84 -21.04
CA ILE A 5 29.96 -37.02 -19.94
C ILE A 5 30.16 -35.97 -18.82
N ILE A 6 31.38 -35.45 -18.65
CA ILE A 6 31.68 -34.45 -17.60
C ILE A 6 31.10 -33.07 -17.96
N ILE A 7 30.94 -32.75 -19.25
CA ILE A 7 30.41 -31.44 -19.69
C ILE A 7 28.89 -31.39 -19.54
N ALA A 8 28.18 -32.51 -19.75
CA ALA A 8 26.72 -32.58 -19.60
C ALA A 8 26.24 -32.40 -18.13
N LEU A 9 27.10 -32.68 -17.15
CA LEU A 9 26.76 -32.56 -15.72
C LEU A 9 26.93 -31.13 -15.18
N SER A 10 27.58 -30.24 -15.94
CA SER A 10 27.80 -28.84 -15.55
C SER A 10 26.66 -27.88 -15.94
N VAL A 11 25.61 -28.37 -16.63
CA VAL A 11 24.45 -27.56 -17.05
C VAL A 11 23.30 -27.61 -16.02
N ILE A 12 23.43 -28.37 -14.93
CA ILE A 12 22.45 -28.39 -13.83
C ILE A 12 22.70 -27.21 -12.86
N LEU A 13 23.16 -26.06 -13.38
CA LEU A 13 23.33 -24.83 -12.63
C LEU A 13 21.96 -24.27 -12.27
N SER A 14 21.47 -24.71 -11.11
CA SER A 14 20.74 -23.89 -10.12
C SER A 14 19.77 -22.88 -10.72
N ALA A 15 18.59 -23.35 -11.12
CA ALA A 15 17.42 -22.49 -11.25
C ALA A 15 16.88 -22.19 -9.83
N CYS A 16 17.68 -21.52 -9.00
CA CYS A 16 17.19 -20.95 -7.75
C CYS A 16 16.22 -19.82 -8.08
N ALA A 17 15.12 -19.75 -7.35
CA ALA A 17 14.20 -18.64 -7.55
C ALA A 17 14.89 -17.32 -7.21
N SER A 18 14.65 -16.30 -8.04
CA SER A 18 15.17 -14.96 -7.84
C SER A 18 14.02 -13.95 -7.82
N ILE A 19 14.01 -13.11 -6.79
CA ILE A 19 13.06 -12.01 -6.62
C ILE A 19 13.82 -10.71 -6.86
N LYS A 20 13.36 -9.92 -7.83
CA LYS A 20 13.84 -8.56 -8.09
C LYS A 20 12.74 -7.56 -7.76
N ILE A 21 13.06 -6.61 -6.89
CA ILE A 21 12.16 -5.53 -6.48
C ILE A 21 12.80 -4.21 -6.88
N THR A 22 12.10 -3.44 -7.70
CA THR A 22 12.45 -2.05 -7.99
C THR A 22 11.43 -1.16 -7.29
N PRO A 23 11.81 -0.39 -6.25
CA PRO A 23 10.86 0.43 -5.52
C PRO A 23 10.24 1.51 -6.43
N PRO A 24 9.01 1.94 -6.16
CA PRO A 24 8.36 3.01 -6.89
C PRO A 24 9.01 4.36 -6.60
N ASP A 25 8.89 5.28 -7.55
CA ASP A 25 9.31 6.66 -7.34
C ASP A 25 8.36 7.37 -6.39
N GLN A 26 8.89 8.26 -5.55
CA GLN A 26 8.06 9.07 -4.69
C GLN A 26 7.33 10.16 -5.49
N VAL A 27 6.02 10.24 -5.30
CA VAL A 27 5.17 11.27 -5.89
C VAL A 27 4.83 12.30 -4.82
N ASN A 28 4.94 13.58 -5.17
CA ASN A 28 4.41 14.65 -4.32
C ASN A 28 2.88 14.62 -4.37
N VAL A 29 2.28 14.18 -3.28
CA VAL A 29 0.83 14.11 -3.09
C VAL A 29 0.39 15.30 -2.24
N ASP A 30 -0.67 15.98 -2.66
CA ASP A 30 -1.35 16.90 -1.75
C ASP A 30 -2.16 16.09 -0.73
N THR A 31 -1.67 16.07 0.51
CA THR A 31 -2.23 15.30 1.61
C THR A 31 -3.05 16.15 2.56
N GLN A 32 -3.21 17.45 2.30
CA GLN A 32 -3.82 18.34 3.28
C GLN A 32 -4.69 19.43 2.64
N ARG A 33 -5.84 19.70 3.25
CA ARG A 33 -6.72 20.79 2.84
C ARG A 33 -7.25 21.53 4.06
N VAL A 34 -7.49 22.83 3.89
CA VAL A 34 -8.14 23.67 4.90
C VAL A 34 -9.57 23.92 4.43
N PHE A 35 -10.52 23.54 5.27
CA PHE A 35 -11.96 23.66 5.01
C PHE A 35 -12.54 24.84 5.76
N ASN A 36 -13.47 25.54 5.12
CA ASN A 36 -14.23 26.61 5.75
C ASN A 36 -15.44 26.05 6.52
N SER A 37 -15.16 25.17 7.48
CA SER A 37 -16.16 24.46 8.27
C SER A 37 -15.61 24.20 9.67
N SER A 38 -16.52 24.15 10.64
CA SER A 38 -16.13 23.90 12.04
C SER A 38 -15.52 22.51 12.20
N TYR A 39 -14.76 22.34 13.29
CA TYR A 39 -14.15 21.05 13.64
C TYR A 39 -15.20 19.93 13.70
N GLU A 40 -16.34 20.20 14.32
CA GLU A 40 -17.41 19.23 14.51
C GLU A 40 -18.03 18.77 13.18
N GLN A 41 -18.34 19.71 12.29
CA GLN A 41 -18.88 19.38 10.97
C GLN A 41 -17.86 18.59 10.13
N THR A 42 -16.61 19.03 10.13
CA THR A 42 -15.53 18.35 9.39
C THR A 42 -15.28 16.96 9.94
N TRP A 43 -15.29 16.80 11.27
CA TRP A 43 -15.09 15.51 11.93
C TRP A 43 -16.18 14.50 11.55
N ILE A 44 -17.45 14.92 11.55
CA ILE A 44 -18.57 14.07 11.14
C ILE A 44 -18.38 13.61 9.69
N ARG A 45 -18.10 14.53 8.76
CA ARG A 45 -17.85 14.19 7.34
C ARG A 45 -16.69 13.20 7.15
N VAL A 46 -15.61 13.36 7.92
CA VAL A 46 -14.50 12.41 7.90
C VAL A 46 -14.97 11.02 8.34
N VAL A 47 -15.70 10.93 9.47
CA VAL A 47 -16.21 9.65 9.97
C VAL A 47 -17.19 9.01 8.99
N ASP A 48 -18.05 9.79 8.36
CA ASP A 48 -19.01 9.32 7.35
C ASP A 48 -18.29 8.69 6.16
N TRP A 49 -17.19 9.30 5.68
CA TRP A 49 -16.39 8.70 4.62
C TRP A 49 -15.92 7.29 4.98
N PHE A 50 -15.41 7.07 6.20
CA PHE A 50 -14.98 5.75 6.66
C PHE A 50 -16.15 4.75 6.72
N ALA A 51 -17.32 5.21 7.15
CA ALA A 51 -18.53 4.38 7.23
C ALA A 51 -19.03 3.94 5.85
N GLU A 52 -18.93 4.81 4.84
CA GLU A 52 -19.39 4.54 3.48
C GLU A 52 -18.41 3.68 2.65
N HIS A 53 -17.11 3.72 2.95
CA HIS A 53 -16.07 3.11 2.11
C HIS A 53 -15.56 1.75 2.62
N HIS A 54 -16.29 1.10 3.54
CA HIS A 54 -15.97 -0.22 4.09
C HIS A 54 -14.53 -0.36 4.62
N VAL A 55 -14.00 0.72 5.21
CA VAL A 55 -12.65 0.76 5.75
C VAL A 55 -12.67 0.34 7.22
N THR A 56 -11.76 -0.54 7.63
CA THR A 56 -11.69 -0.97 9.03
C THR A 56 -10.91 0.06 9.85
N ILE A 57 -11.62 0.84 10.66
CA ILE A 57 -11.02 1.77 11.62
C ILE A 57 -10.30 0.95 12.71
N GLU A 58 -9.00 1.20 12.89
CA GLU A 58 -8.21 0.61 13.97
C GLU A 58 -8.28 1.46 15.24
N LYS A 59 -8.22 2.79 15.09
CA LYS A 59 -8.27 3.73 16.20
C LYS A 59 -8.98 5.00 15.78
N ILE A 60 -9.82 5.52 16.68
CA ILE A 60 -10.48 6.82 16.54
C ILE A 60 -10.40 7.55 17.88
N GLU A 61 -9.90 8.79 17.85
CA GLU A 61 -9.75 9.61 19.05
C GLU A 61 -10.12 11.06 18.74
N LYS A 62 -11.37 11.43 19.02
CA LYS A 62 -11.93 12.75 18.71
C LYS A 62 -11.21 13.88 19.44
N SER A 63 -10.73 13.67 20.67
CA SER A 63 -10.03 14.73 21.41
C SER A 63 -8.71 15.14 20.72
N SER A 64 -8.02 14.17 20.15
CA SER A 64 -6.79 14.35 19.39
C SER A 64 -7.03 14.53 17.88
N GLY A 65 -8.29 14.50 17.42
CA GLY A 65 -8.67 14.51 16.02
C GLY A 65 -7.92 13.50 15.16
N LEU A 66 -7.68 12.27 15.65
CA LEU A 66 -6.93 11.22 14.95
C LEU A 66 -7.85 10.06 14.58
N ILE A 67 -7.73 9.58 13.34
CA ILE A 67 -8.30 8.31 12.88
C ILE A 67 -7.20 7.52 12.17
N THR A 68 -7.02 6.26 12.54
CA THR A 68 -6.14 5.32 11.85
C THR A 68 -6.95 4.12 11.40
N ALA A 69 -6.66 3.61 10.21
CA ALA A 69 -7.42 2.53 9.62
C ALA A 69 -6.57 1.64 8.70
N LYS A 70 -7.03 0.41 8.51
CA LYS A 70 -6.49 -0.51 7.51
C LYS A 70 -7.40 -0.56 6.30
N TYR A 71 -6.77 -0.46 5.14
CA TYR A 71 -7.44 -0.53 3.85
C TYR A 71 -6.92 -1.74 3.09
N LEU A 72 -7.82 -2.70 2.84
CA LEU A 72 -7.51 -3.85 1.99
C LEU A 72 -7.54 -3.39 0.53
N ILE A 73 -6.38 -3.38 -0.11
CA ILE A 73 -6.25 -2.98 -1.51
C ILE A 73 -6.46 -4.21 -2.37
N THR A 74 -7.53 -4.21 -3.16
CA THR A 74 -7.72 -5.18 -4.24
C THR A 74 -6.85 -4.80 -5.45
N ASP A 75 -6.49 -5.78 -6.28
CA ASP A 75 -5.61 -5.56 -7.45
C ASP A 75 -6.17 -4.57 -8.49
N THR A 76 -7.44 -4.21 -8.39
CA THR A 76 -8.11 -3.22 -9.24
C THR A 76 -7.84 -1.78 -8.85
N ASN A 77 -7.34 -1.53 -7.63
CA ASN A 77 -7.26 -0.18 -7.08
C ASN A 77 -5.87 0.42 -7.26
N ASN A 78 -5.79 1.45 -8.10
CA ASN A 78 -4.55 2.19 -8.39
C ASN A 78 -4.19 3.22 -7.31
N PHE A 79 -4.49 2.93 -6.03
CA PHE A 79 -4.19 3.85 -4.93
C PHE A 79 -2.74 3.75 -4.44
N LEU A 80 -2.15 2.55 -4.52
CA LEU A 80 -0.77 2.28 -4.16
C LEU A 80 0.03 1.83 -5.38
N ASP A 81 1.19 2.44 -5.56
CA ASP A 81 2.25 1.93 -6.42
C ASP A 81 3.25 1.17 -5.54
N CYS A 82 3.54 -0.09 -5.88
CA CYS A 82 4.52 -0.92 -5.17
C CYS A 82 5.79 -1.15 -6.01
N GLY A 83 5.91 -0.46 -7.14
CA GLY A 83 7.01 -0.59 -8.09
C GLY A 83 6.93 -1.87 -8.93
N ASP A 84 8.07 -2.23 -9.52
CA ASP A 84 8.19 -3.41 -10.38
C ASP A 84 8.74 -4.59 -9.58
N ILE A 85 7.85 -5.55 -9.30
CA ILE A 85 8.14 -6.76 -8.53
C ILE A 85 8.13 -7.94 -9.51
N ARG A 86 9.29 -8.59 -9.67
CA ARG A 86 9.44 -9.76 -10.55
C ARG A 86 10.00 -10.94 -9.78
N ALA A 87 9.30 -12.06 -9.86
CA ALA A 87 9.81 -13.34 -9.42
C ALA A 87 10.11 -14.21 -10.65
N SER A 88 11.22 -14.93 -10.61
CA SER A 88 11.65 -15.84 -11.68
C SER A 88 12.17 -17.13 -11.07
N GLY A 89 12.10 -18.24 -11.81
CA GLY A 89 12.50 -19.55 -11.30
C GLY A 89 11.57 -20.08 -10.21
N THR A 90 10.27 -19.72 -10.25
CA THR A 90 9.26 -20.15 -9.28
C THR A 90 8.34 -21.22 -9.86
N LEU A 91 7.76 -22.06 -8.99
CA LEU A 91 6.64 -22.94 -9.34
C LEU A 91 5.34 -22.12 -9.33
N GLY A 92 4.83 -21.85 -10.53
CA GLY A 92 3.62 -21.05 -10.72
C GLY A 92 3.83 -19.55 -10.50
N ASP A 93 2.72 -18.81 -10.50
CA ASP A 93 2.72 -17.36 -10.35
C ASP A 93 2.97 -16.95 -8.89
N ALA A 94 3.75 -15.89 -8.71
CA ALA A 94 3.93 -15.28 -7.41
C ALA A 94 2.63 -14.57 -6.98
N ARG A 95 2.22 -14.80 -5.74
CA ARG A 95 1.09 -14.11 -5.13
C ARG A 95 1.59 -12.87 -4.39
N ILE A 96 1.03 -11.70 -4.71
CA ILE A 96 1.37 -10.43 -4.05
C ILE A 96 0.15 -9.95 -3.29
N ASN A 97 0.27 -9.82 -1.97
CA ASN A 97 -0.75 -9.17 -1.14
C ASN A 97 -0.31 -7.72 -0.88
N LYS A 98 -1.22 -6.76 -1.05
CA LYS A 98 -0.98 -5.34 -0.74
C LYS A 98 -1.83 -4.93 0.47
N LEU A 99 -1.23 -4.20 1.40
CA LEU A 99 -1.92 -3.66 2.57
C LEU A 99 -1.73 -2.15 2.62
N GLY A 100 -2.85 -1.41 2.70
CA GLY A 100 -2.86 0.02 2.91
C GLY A 100 -3.11 0.37 4.38
N SER A 101 -2.42 1.42 4.84
CA SER A 101 -2.67 2.05 6.13
C SER A 101 -3.00 3.51 5.90
N LEU A 102 -4.10 3.97 6.49
CA LEU A 102 -4.64 5.30 6.32
C LEU A 102 -4.66 6.03 7.66
N ASN A 103 -4.04 7.20 7.70
CA ASN A 103 -4.06 8.08 8.86
C ASN A 103 -4.70 9.41 8.48
N VAL A 104 -5.77 9.78 9.19
CA VAL A 104 -6.44 11.06 9.03
C VAL A 104 -6.32 11.86 10.33
N THR A 105 -5.95 13.13 10.19
CA THR A 105 -5.92 14.08 11.29
C THR A 105 -6.77 15.30 10.98
N VAL A 106 -7.57 15.72 11.96
CA VAL A 106 -8.48 16.87 11.87
C VAL A 106 -8.07 17.87 12.95
N ARG A 107 -7.86 19.14 12.59
CA ARG A 107 -7.40 20.18 13.52
C ARG A 107 -8.16 21.47 13.30
N ALA A 108 -8.77 21.99 14.36
CA ALA A 108 -9.29 23.35 14.34
C ALA A 108 -8.15 24.36 14.15
N THR A 109 -8.41 25.42 13.41
CA THR A 109 -7.52 26.57 13.24
C THR A 109 -8.16 27.82 13.82
N HIS A 110 -7.42 28.92 13.92
CA HIS A 110 -7.85 30.14 14.61
C HIS A 110 -9.06 30.85 13.96
N ASP A 111 -9.35 30.58 12.68
CA ASP A 111 -10.38 31.28 11.90
C ASP A 111 -11.69 30.48 11.74
N GLU A 112 -12.05 29.63 12.71
CA GLU A 112 -13.16 28.66 12.58
C GLU A 112 -13.04 27.67 11.39
N LYS A 113 -11.89 27.66 10.73
CA LYS A 113 -11.54 26.71 9.67
C LYS A 113 -10.95 25.46 10.27
N THR A 114 -11.04 24.36 9.53
CA THR A 114 -10.49 23.08 9.96
C THR A 114 -9.47 22.59 8.95
N LYS A 115 -8.29 22.23 9.42
CA LYS A 115 -7.27 21.57 8.60
C LYS A 115 -7.45 20.06 8.71
N VAL A 116 -7.58 19.39 7.58
CA VAL A 116 -7.52 17.92 7.50
C VAL A 116 -6.22 17.53 6.82
N ASN A 117 -5.56 16.52 7.35
CA ASN A 117 -4.41 15.89 6.72
C ASN A 117 -4.65 14.38 6.64
N VAL A 118 -4.46 13.83 5.44
CA VAL A 118 -4.74 12.46 5.05
C VAL A 118 -3.45 11.85 4.52
N ASN A 119 -2.89 10.87 5.22
CA ASN A 119 -1.71 10.14 4.76
C ASN A 119 -2.11 8.70 4.47
N PHE A 120 -1.89 8.28 3.24
CA PHE A 120 -2.01 6.89 2.85
C PHE A 120 -0.63 6.33 2.51
N PHE A 121 -0.34 5.14 3.02
CA PHE A 121 0.90 4.43 2.75
C PHE A 121 0.64 2.94 2.78
N GLY A 122 1.50 2.16 2.14
CA GLY A 122 1.28 0.73 2.11
C GLY A 122 2.55 -0.09 2.06
N GLU A 123 2.32 -1.39 2.11
CA GLU A 123 3.35 -2.42 2.03
C GLU A 123 2.81 -3.57 1.19
N PHE A 124 3.72 -4.33 0.60
CA PHE A 124 3.38 -5.58 -0.07
C PHE A 124 4.11 -6.76 0.57
N LYS A 125 3.49 -7.93 0.48
CA LYS A 125 4.09 -9.22 0.79
C LYS A 125 3.92 -10.15 -0.40
N LEU A 126 5.06 -10.58 -0.95
CA LEU A 126 5.15 -11.56 -2.02
C LEU A 126 5.34 -12.95 -1.43
N TYR A 127 4.63 -13.91 -2.01
CA TYR A 127 4.72 -15.33 -1.72
C TYR A 127 4.93 -16.07 -3.04
N ALA A 128 5.98 -16.88 -3.13
CA ALA A 128 6.20 -17.75 -4.28
C ALA A 128 6.82 -19.08 -3.82
N ASN A 129 6.70 -20.13 -4.62
CA ASN A 129 7.37 -21.40 -4.33
C ASN A 129 8.62 -21.52 -5.21
N ASP A 130 9.75 -21.88 -4.63
CA ASP A 130 11.01 -22.05 -5.35
C ASP A 130 10.89 -23.19 -6.39
N GLY A 131 11.39 -22.95 -7.60
CA GLY A 131 11.37 -23.88 -8.73
C GLY A 131 12.14 -25.19 -8.48
N TRP A 132 13.13 -25.17 -7.59
CA TRP A 132 14.04 -26.27 -7.35
C TRP A 132 13.54 -27.25 -6.27
N ASP A 133 13.15 -26.73 -5.11
CA ASP A 133 12.75 -27.55 -3.94
C ASP A 133 11.30 -27.35 -3.50
N GLY A 134 10.55 -26.46 -4.17
CA GLY A 134 9.17 -26.15 -3.82
C GLY A 134 9.00 -25.37 -2.52
N ARG A 135 10.09 -24.90 -1.89
CA ARG A 135 10.04 -24.16 -0.65
C ARG A 135 9.37 -22.80 -0.86
N LEU A 136 8.55 -22.39 0.10
CA LEU A 136 7.98 -21.04 0.12
C LEU A 136 9.09 -19.99 0.31
N ILE A 137 9.20 -19.07 -0.63
CA ILE A 137 9.99 -17.85 -0.55
C ILE A 137 9.06 -16.66 -0.34
N THR A 138 9.51 -15.74 0.52
CA THR A 138 8.76 -14.53 0.84
C THR A 138 9.64 -13.30 0.67
N ALA A 139 9.05 -12.23 0.16
CA ALA A 139 9.68 -10.91 0.14
C ALA A 139 8.66 -9.85 0.51
N GLU A 140 9.13 -8.74 1.05
CA GLU A 140 8.30 -7.61 1.43
C GLU A 140 8.94 -6.29 1.00
N GLY A 141 8.13 -5.25 0.90
CA GLY A 141 8.60 -3.93 0.51
C GLY A 141 7.52 -2.88 0.72
N ILE A 142 7.92 -1.62 0.50
CA ILE A 142 7.06 -0.46 0.66
C ILE A 142 6.27 -0.19 -0.63
N CYS A 143 5.06 0.34 -0.46
CA CYS A 143 4.27 0.94 -1.52
C CYS A 143 4.04 2.42 -1.23
N VAL A 144 4.10 3.23 -2.27
CA VAL A 144 3.89 4.68 -2.23
C VAL A 144 2.47 4.98 -2.68
N SER A 145 1.82 5.95 -2.02
CA SER A 145 0.51 6.41 -2.44
C SER A 145 0.57 7.19 -3.75
N SER A 146 -0.41 6.95 -4.62
CA SER A 146 -0.66 7.73 -5.83
C SER A 146 -1.31 9.09 -5.56
N GLY A 147 -1.78 9.34 -4.34
CA GLY A 147 -2.53 10.52 -3.96
C GLY A 147 -4.01 10.50 -4.30
N LYS A 148 -4.47 9.53 -5.10
CA LYS A 148 -5.88 9.46 -5.52
C LYS A 148 -6.83 9.20 -4.35
N LEU A 149 -6.42 8.43 -3.35
CA LEU A 149 -7.27 8.15 -2.20
C LEU A 149 -7.36 9.38 -1.29
N GLU A 150 -6.24 10.04 -1.06
CA GLU A 150 -6.16 11.27 -0.29
C GLU A 150 -7.04 12.35 -0.91
N GLN A 151 -6.95 12.55 -2.23
CA GLN A 151 -7.80 13.50 -2.94
C GLN A 151 -9.27 13.09 -2.86
N ASN A 152 -9.61 11.82 -3.04
CA ASN A 152 -11.00 11.35 -2.91
C ASN A 152 -11.60 11.64 -1.52
N ILE A 153 -10.82 11.44 -0.45
CA ILE A 153 -11.23 11.76 0.92
C ILE A 153 -11.43 13.26 1.09
N LEU A 154 -10.45 14.07 0.64
CA LEU A 154 -10.50 15.52 0.78
C LEU A 154 -11.66 16.13 -0.01
N ASP A 155 -11.94 15.62 -1.21
CA ASP A 155 -13.06 16.05 -2.05
C ASP A 155 -14.42 15.62 -1.45
N PHE A 156 -14.50 14.46 -0.81
CA PHE A 156 -15.70 14.05 -0.09
C PHE A 156 -16.02 14.99 1.08
N ILE A 157 -15.00 15.42 1.82
CA ILE A 157 -15.18 16.33 2.97
C ILE A 157 -15.60 17.73 2.52
N GLU A 158 -15.26 18.15 1.30
CA GLU A 158 -15.62 19.47 0.77
C GLU A 158 -17.11 19.59 0.44
N ASN A 159 -17.69 18.53 -0.12
CA ASN A 159 -19.11 18.46 -0.47
C ASN A 159 -20.00 18.29 0.78
#